data_AF-A0A3M2JRA6-F1
#
_entry.id   AF-A0A3M2JRA6-F1
#
_cell.length_a   1.000
_cell.length_b   1.000
_cell.length_c   1.000
_cell.angle_alpha   90.00
_cell.angle_beta   90.00
_cell.angle_gamma   90.00
#
_symmetry.space_group_name_H-M   'P 1'
#
loop_
_entity.id
_entity.type
_entity.pdbx_description
1 polymer ?
#
loop_
_entity_poly.entity_id
_entity_poly.type
_entity_poly.pdbx_seq_one_letter_code
_entity_poly.pdbx_strand_id
1 'polypeptide(L)' 'MDTRDPLDRTKQEYEEILKKIASADSPVGIDASYTHAVIIEYLRQISARLERLERLIEETRGQ' A
#
# COMPACT_ATOMS: atom_id res chain seq x y z
N MET A 1 9.23 -12.31 4.61
CA MET A 1 8.71 -11.16 3.84
C MET A 1 9.92 -10.39 3.32
N ASP A 2 9.89 -9.92 2.08
CA ASP A 2 10.96 -9.08 1.53
C ASP A 2 10.96 -7.73 2.29
N THR A 3 12.04 -7.46 3.01
CA THR A 3 12.19 -6.27 3.88
C THR A 3 12.96 -5.13 3.21
N ARG A 4 13.33 -5.28 1.93
CA ARG A 4 14.02 -4.23 1.18
C ARG A 4 13.09 -3.03 0.97
N ASP A 5 13.67 -1.83 0.92
CA ASP A 5 12.93 -0.64 0.54
C ASP A 5 12.32 -0.88 -0.86
N PRO A 6 11.01 -0.63 -1.06
CA PRO A 6 10.40 -0.72 -2.39
C PRO A 6 11.14 0.07 -3.48
N LEU A 7 11.86 1.14 -3.12
CA LEU A 7 12.66 1.94 -4.05
C LEU A 7 13.95 1.25 -4.51
N ASP A 8 14.45 0.26 -3.75
CA ASP A 8 15.66 -0.49 -4.10
C ASP A 8 15.39 -1.58 -5.15
N ARG A 9 14.12 -1.82 -5.48
CA ARG A 9 13.73 -2.82 -6.48
C ARG A 9 13.85 -2.28 -7.89
N THR A 10 14.30 -3.14 -8.78
CA THR A 10 14.41 -2.86 -10.20
C THR A 10 13.03 -2.72 -10.85
N LYS A 11 12.98 -1.99 -11.97
CA LYS A 11 11.75 -1.86 -12.77
C LYS A 11 11.22 -3.23 -13.25
N GLN A 12 12.11 -4.20 -13.48
CA GLN A 12 11.75 -5.55 -13.89
C GLN A 12 11.00 -6.31 -12.78
N GLU A 13 11.38 -6.13 -11.51
CA GLU A 13 10.66 -6.69 -10.37
C GLU A 13 9.23 -6.16 -10.25
N TYR A 14 8.94 -4.99 -10.83
CA TYR A 14 7.61 -4.40 -10.86
C TYR A 14 6.83 -4.65 -12.16
N GLU A 15 7.38 -5.36 -13.14
CA GLU A 15 6.82 -5.46 -14.48
C GLU A 15 5.36 -5.96 -14.49
N GLU A 16 5.04 -6.97 -13.68
CA GLU A 16 3.67 -7.50 -13.56
C GLU A 16 2.69 -6.49 -12.94
N ILE A 17 3.14 -5.73 -11.95
CA ILE A 17 2.35 -4.68 -11.29
C ILE A 17 2.13 -3.53 -12.26
N LEU A 18 3.18 -3.10 -12.96
CA LEU A 18 3.13 -2.06 -13.97
C LEU A 18 2.20 -2.43 -15.13
N LYS A 19 2.21 -3.69 -15.60
CA LYS A 19 1.26 -4.18 -16.61
C LYS A 19 -0.19 -4.09 -16.15
N LYS A 20 -0.47 -4.43 -14.89
CA LYS A 20 -1.81 -4.31 -14.31
C LYS A 20 -2.25 -2.85 -14.18
N ILE A 21 -1.34 -1.98 -13.71
CA ILE A 21 -1.57 -0.54 -13.56
C ILE A 21 -1.79 0.15 -14.90
N ALA A 22 -1.08 -0.27 -15.95
CA ALA A 22 -1.19 0.29 -17.30
C ALA A 22 -2.36 -0.29 -18.12
N SER A 23 -3.12 -1.25 -17.58
CA SER A 23 -4.31 -1.77 -18.23
C SER A 23 -5.34 -0.65 -18.47
N ALA A 24 -6.08 -0.70 -19.58
CA ALA A 24 -7.16 0.25 -19.85
C ALA A 24 -8.28 0.20 -18.80
N ASP A 25 -8.38 -0.92 -18.07
CA ASP A 25 -9.33 -1.12 -16.97
C ASP A 25 -8.81 -0.57 -15.62
N SER A 26 -7.59 -0.01 -15.60
CA SER A 26 -6.97 0.53 -14.40
C SER A 26 -7.20 2.04 -14.29
N PRO A 27 -7.73 2.54 -13.15
CA PRO A 27 -7.91 3.97 -12.90
C PRO A 27 -6.62 4.80 -13.07
N VAL A 28 -5.46 4.17 -12.91
CA VAL A 28 -4.15 4.80 -12.94
C VAL A 28 -3.75 5.27 -14.33
N GLY A 29 -4.24 4.61 -15.39
CA GLY A 29 -3.99 5.01 -16.77
C GLY A 29 -4.72 6.30 -17.17
N ILE A 30 -5.75 6.69 -16.42
CA ILE A 30 -6.66 7.80 -16.73
C ILE A 30 -6.33 9.04 -15.89
N ASP A 31 -6.17 8.85 -14.57
CA ASP A 31 -5.79 9.93 -13.65
C ASP A 31 -4.85 9.40 -12.56
N ALA A 32 -3.56 9.56 -12.82
CA ALA A 32 -2.52 9.16 -11.90
C ALA A 32 -2.62 9.94 -10.58
N SER A 33 -2.94 11.23 -10.60
CA SER A 33 -3.01 12.05 -9.38
C SER A 33 -4.16 11.62 -8.48
N TYR A 34 -5.34 11.36 -9.04
CA TYR A 34 -6.47 10.78 -8.31
C TYR A 34 -6.11 9.42 -7.71
N THR A 35 -5.44 8.56 -8.48
CA THR A 35 -4.99 7.26 -7.99
C THR A 35 -4.04 7.39 -6.79
N HIS A 36 -3.06 8.30 -6.84
CA HIS A 36 -2.16 8.51 -5.71
C HIS A 36 -2.92 8.97 -4.46
N ALA A 37 -3.92 9.85 -4.61
CA ALA A 37 -4.76 10.27 -3.49
C ALA A 37 -5.53 9.09 -2.87
N VAL A 38 -6.11 8.21 -3.70
CA VAL A 38 -6.79 6.99 -3.26
C VAL A 38 -5.84 6.04 -2.53
N ILE A 39 -4.63 5.83 -3.06
CA ILE A 39 -3.60 5.00 -2.41
C ILE A 39 -3.22 5.57 -1.04
N ILE A 40 -2.98 6.88 -0.94
CA ILE A 40 -2.66 7.55 0.32
C ILE A 40 -3.78 7.35 1.34
N GLU A 41 -5.03 7.48 0.92
CA GLU A 41 -6.19 7.28 1.80
C GLU A 41 -6.29 5.83 2.30
N TYR A 42 -6.09 4.84 1.44
CA TYR A 42 -6.02 3.45 1.87
C TYR A 42 -4.86 3.20 2.86
N LEU A 43 -3.69 3.78 2.62
CA LEU A 43 -2.55 3.66 3.54
C LEU A 43 -2.89 4.26 4.91
N ARG A 44 -3.53 5.44 4.96
CA ARG A 44 -4.00 6.05 6.22
C ARG A 44 -4.98 5.14 6.96
N GLN A 45 -5.93 4.54 6.25
CA GLN A 45 -6.89 3.60 6.85
C GLN A 45 -6.21 2.35 7.39
N ILE A 46 -5.24 1.80 6.67
CA ILE A 46 -4.45 0.64 7.11
C ILE A 46 -3.63 1.00 8.36
N SER A 47 -2.90 2.12 8.36
CA SER A 47 -2.13 2.56 9.52
C SER A 47 -3.02 2.75 10.75
N ALA A 48 -4.17 3.43 10.60
CA ALA A 48 -5.11 3.61 11.70
C ALA A 48 -5.67 2.27 12.23
N ARG A 49 -5.83 1.26 11.36
CA ARG A 49 -6.24 -0.10 11.77
C ARG A 49 -5.13 -0.81 12.53
N LEU A 50 -3.88 -0.72 12.06
CA LEU A 50 -2.71 -1.30 12.73
C LEU A 50 -2.55 -0.71 14.13
N GLU A 51 -2.61 0.61 14.27
CA GLU A 51 -2.54 1.27 15.58
C GLU A 51 -3.63 0.79 16.56
N ARG A 52 -4.85 0.52 16.06
CA ARG A 52 -5.92 -0.05 16.90
C ARG A 52 -5.59 -1.47 17.34
N LEU A 53 -5.06 -2.30 16.45
CA LEU A 53 -4.67 -3.67 16.77
C LEU A 53 -3.50 -3.70 17.76
N GLU A 54 -2.52 -2.82 17.59
CA GLU A 54 -1.38 -2.67 18.49
C GLU A 54 -1.83 -2.29 19.89
N ARG A 55 -2.72 -1.29 20.03
CA ARG A 55 -3.32 -0.92 21.32
C ARG A 55 -4.07 -2.07 21.99
N LEU A 56 -4.89 -2.81 21.22
CA LEU A 56 -5.60 -3.98 21.76
C LEU A 56 -4.63 -5.06 22.27
N ILE A 57 -3.52 -5.28 21.57
CA ILE A 57 -2.49 -6.22 22.00
C ILE A 57 -1.81 -5.73 23.28
N GLU A 58 -1.50 -4.44 23.40
CA GLU A 58 -0.91 -3.85 24.61
C GLU A 58 -1.84 -3.98 25.81
N GLU A 59 -3.13 -3.65 25.64
CA GLU A 59 -4.15 -3.80 26.67
C GLU A 59 -4.33 -5.25 27.12
N THR A 60 -4.30 -6.20 26.18
CA THR A 60 -4.42 -7.64 26.47
C THR A 60 -3.18 -8.20 27.16
N ARG A 61 -1.98 -7.65 26.90
CA ARG A 61 -0.72 -8.09 27.52
C ARG A 61 -0.41 -7.42 28.86
N GLY A 62 -1.06 -6.29 29.16
CA GLY A 62 -0.96 -5.59 30.43
C GLY A 62 -1.89 -6.13 31.53
N GLN A 63 -2.72 -7.13 31.22
CA GLN A 63 -3.52 -7.93 32.15
C GLN A 63 -2.83 -9.26 32.46
#